data_AF-A0A6G3R475-F1
#
_entry.id   AF-A0A6G3R475-F1
#
_cell.length_a   1.000
_cell.length_b   1.000
_cell.length_c   1.000
_cell.angle_alpha   90.00
_cell.angle_beta   90.00
_cell.angle_gamma   90.00
#
_symmetry.space_group_name_H-M   'P 1'
#
loop_
_entity.id
_entity.type
_entity.pdbx_description
1 polymer ?
#
loop_
_entity_poly.entity_id
_entity_poly.type
_entity_poly.pdbx_seq_one_letter_code
_entity_poly.pdbx_strand_id
1 'polypeptide(L)'
;MAQVPQTFFDALAVRAWCGLALEALGRAREEIDAINVYPVADGDTGTNLYLTVESAAAAVEAVFEGHEAGAATGAGAAPGTGPTLADAARAMAHGALIGARGNSGTILAQLLRGMAQVLAGDEA
;
A
#
# COMPACT_ATOMS: atom_id res chain seq x y z
N MET A 1 1.30 -16.34 -13.08
CA MET A 1 -0.05 -16.85 -12.75
C MET A 1 -1.07 -16.00 -13.49
N ALA A 2 -2.10 -16.58 -14.10
CA ALA A 2 -3.17 -15.81 -14.72
C ALA A 2 -3.96 -15.09 -13.62
N GLN A 3 -4.02 -13.76 -13.69
CA GLN A 3 -4.73 -12.95 -12.71
C GLN A 3 -6.24 -13.08 -12.98
N VAL A 4 -6.94 -13.79 -12.09
CA VAL A 4 -8.40 -13.89 -12.16
C VAL A 4 -8.98 -12.50 -11.86
N PRO A 5 -9.89 -11.96 -12.68
CA PRO A 5 -10.53 -10.68 -12.41
C PRO A 5 -11.24 -10.73 -11.05
N GLN A 6 -10.84 -9.86 -10.13
CA GLN A 6 -11.52 -9.71 -8.84
C GLN A 6 -12.85 -8.98 -9.07
N THR A 7 -13.98 -9.61 -8.72
CA THR A 7 -15.31 -9.00 -8.86
C THR A 7 -15.74 -8.24 -7.60
N PHE A 8 -14.88 -8.20 -6.59
CA PHE A 8 -15.11 -7.58 -5.29
C PHE A 8 -13.82 -6.92 -4.81
N PHE A 9 -13.94 -5.88 -4.00
CA PHE A 9 -12.80 -5.15 -3.46
C PHE A 9 -12.59 -5.54 -1.99
N ASP A 10 -11.65 -6.44 -1.73
CA ASP A 10 -11.33 -7.02 -0.42
C ASP A 10 -9.85 -6.82 -0.04
N ALA A 11 -9.41 -7.46 1.04
CA ALA A 11 -8.02 -7.42 1.49
C ALA A 11 -7.05 -7.92 0.43
N LEU A 12 -7.40 -8.98 -0.33
CA LEU A 12 -6.56 -9.51 -1.39
C LEU A 12 -6.44 -8.53 -2.56
N ALA A 13 -7.52 -7.82 -2.90
CA ALA A 13 -7.49 -6.75 -3.89
C ALA A 13 -6.54 -5.63 -3.46
N VAL A 14 -6.54 -5.22 -2.19
CA VAL A 14 -5.60 -4.21 -1.66
C VAL A 14 -4.16 -4.71 -1.73
N ARG A 15 -3.89 -5.95 -1.31
CA ARG A 15 -2.56 -6.59 -1.39
C ARG A 15 -2.04 -6.64 -2.83
N ALA A 16 -2.87 -7.14 -3.75
CA ALA A 16 -2.53 -7.23 -5.16
C ALA A 16 -2.29 -5.84 -5.78
N TRP A 17 -3.13 -4.85 -5.42
CA TRP A 17 -2.96 -3.48 -5.89
C TRP A 17 -1.65 -2.87 -5.40
N CYS A 18 -1.27 -3.06 -4.13
CA CYS A 18 0.01 -2.58 -3.61
C CYS A 18 1.21 -3.17 -4.37
N GLY A 19 1.19 -4.50 -4.61
CA GLY A 19 2.23 -5.17 -5.39
C GLY A 19 2.33 -4.65 -6.83
N LEU A 20 1.18 -4.54 -7.52
CA LEU A 20 1.14 -4.03 -8.89
C LEU A 20 1.57 -2.56 -8.98
N ALA A 21 1.17 -1.73 -8.01
CA ALA A 21 1.57 -0.33 -7.94
C ALA A 21 3.07 -0.19 -7.69
N LEU A 22 3.65 -1.01 -6.81
CA LEU A 22 5.08 -1.04 -6.55
C LEU A 22 5.87 -1.40 -7.82
N GLU A 23 5.46 -2.46 -8.52
CA GLU A 23 6.07 -2.84 -9.79
C GLU A 23 5.94 -1.76 -10.86
N ALA A 24 4.77 -1.13 -10.97
CA ALA A 24 4.52 -0.06 -11.94
C ALA A 24 5.38 1.17 -11.66
N LEU A 25 5.47 1.61 -10.40
CA LEU A 25 6.34 2.70 -9.97
C LEU A 25 7.81 2.35 -10.17
N GLY A 26 8.21 1.10 -9.92
CA GLY A 26 9.58 0.65 -10.18
C GLY A 26 9.98 0.82 -11.65
N ARG A 27 9.07 0.49 -12.58
CA ARG A 27 9.29 0.68 -14.03
C ARG A 27 9.26 2.14 -14.47
N ALA A 28 8.39 2.96 -13.86
CA ALA A 28 8.20 4.36 -14.23
C ALA A 28 9.10 5.34 -13.46
N ARG A 29 9.90 4.85 -12.50
CA ARG A 29 10.66 5.68 -11.54
C ARG A 29 11.50 6.75 -12.22
N GLU A 30 12.36 6.34 -13.15
CA GLU A 30 13.27 7.25 -13.85
C GLU A 30 12.53 8.25 -14.76
N GLU A 31 11.44 7.81 -15.39
CA GLU A 31 10.59 8.68 -16.21
C GLU A 31 9.92 9.75 -15.34
N ILE A 32 9.38 9.38 -14.18
CA ILE A 32 8.76 10.31 -13.24
C ILE A 32 9.78 11.27 -12.63
N ASP A 33 10.97 10.77 -12.25
CA ASP A 33 12.08 11.60 -11.76
C ASP A 33 12.47 12.66 -12.81
N ALA A 34 12.38 12.34 -14.11
CA ALA A 34 12.67 13.26 -15.21
C ALA A 34 11.57 14.30 -15.50
N ILE A 35 10.34 14.12 -15.01
CA ILE A 35 9.23 15.08 -15.21
C ILE A 35 9.41 16.34 -14.34
N ASN A 36 10.08 16.25 -13.19
CA ASN A 36 10.20 17.39 -12.29
C ASN A 36 11.27 18.39 -12.77
N VAL A 37 10.88 19.36 -13.60
CA VAL A 37 11.83 20.29 -14.26
C VAL A 37 11.72 21.75 -13.76
N TYR A 38 10.89 22.08 -12.74
CA TYR A 38 10.73 23.49 -12.32
C TYR A 38 10.42 23.69 -10.82
N PRO A 39 11.03 24.69 -10.12
CA PRO A 39 12.14 25.57 -10.54
C PRO A 39 13.52 24.93 -10.34
N VAL A 40 13.62 23.84 -9.58
CA VAL A 40 14.83 23.03 -9.37
C VAL A 40 14.43 21.56 -9.45
N ALA A 41 15.03 20.82 -10.38
CA ALA A 41 14.84 19.39 -10.50
C ALA A 41 15.60 18.69 -9.37
N ASP A 42 14.90 18.29 -8.31
CA ASP A 42 15.43 17.38 -7.28
C ASP A 42 15.58 15.94 -7.82
N GLY A 43 14.87 15.61 -8.91
CA GLY A 43 15.03 14.36 -9.64
C GLY A 43 14.70 13.14 -8.79
N ASP A 44 13.86 13.30 -7.77
CA ASP A 44 13.58 12.27 -6.77
C ASP A 44 12.08 11.96 -6.63
N THR A 45 11.20 12.55 -7.44
CA THR A 45 9.75 12.39 -7.32
C THR A 45 9.32 10.92 -7.48
N GLY A 46 9.73 10.25 -8.55
CA GLY A 46 9.47 8.83 -8.79
C GLY A 46 10.14 7.95 -7.73
N THR A 47 11.37 8.27 -7.33
CA THR A 47 12.07 7.60 -6.23
C THR A 47 11.28 7.66 -4.92
N ASN A 48 10.78 8.83 -4.58
CA ASN A 48 10.00 9.10 -3.37
C ASN A 48 8.67 8.34 -3.38
N LEU A 49 7.98 8.30 -4.53
CA LEU A 49 6.74 7.53 -4.68
C LEU A 49 6.99 6.02 -4.55
N TYR A 50 8.02 5.50 -5.22
CA TYR A 50 8.40 4.09 -5.15
C TYR A 50 8.66 3.65 -3.70
N LEU A 51 9.52 4.36 -2.97
CA LEU A 51 9.87 4.02 -1.58
C LEU A 51 8.67 4.13 -0.63
N THR A 52 7.76 5.09 -0.88
CA THR A 52 6.53 5.23 -0.10
C THR A 52 5.61 4.02 -0.30
N VAL A 53 5.42 3.58 -1.56
CA VAL A 53 4.60 2.40 -1.87
C VAL A 53 5.26 1.11 -1.43
N GLU A 54 6.58 1.01 -1.47
CA GLU A 54 7.34 -0.14 -0.95
C GLU A 54 7.04 -0.36 0.53
N SER A 55 7.09 0.72 1.32
CA SER A 55 6.71 0.68 2.74
C SER A 55 5.24 0.31 2.97
N ALA A 56 4.33 0.82 2.12
CA ALA A 56 2.91 0.46 2.18
C ALA A 56 2.68 -1.03 1.87
N ALA A 57 3.32 -1.55 0.82
CA ALA A 57 3.23 -2.95 0.44
C ALA A 57 3.79 -3.86 1.54
N ALA A 58 4.95 -3.53 2.11
CA ALA A 58 5.54 -4.28 3.22
C ALA A 58 4.61 -4.32 4.45
N ALA A 59 3.94 -3.22 4.78
CA ALA A 59 2.98 -3.18 5.89
C ALA A 59 1.75 -4.06 5.63
N VAL A 60 1.25 -4.09 4.38
CA VAL A 60 0.15 -4.99 4.01
C VAL A 60 0.59 -6.45 4.11
N GLU A 61 1.75 -6.82 3.56
CA GLU A 61 2.29 -8.18 3.65
C GLU A 61 2.42 -8.65 5.11
N ALA A 62 2.94 -7.79 6.00
CA ALA A 62 3.08 -8.11 7.42
C ALA A 62 1.73 -8.44 8.10
N VAL A 63 0.64 -7.79 7.71
CA VAL A 63 -0.71 -8.14 8.22
C VAL A 63 -1.15 -9.51 7.72
N PHE A 64 -0.90 -9.84 6.46
CA PHE A 64 -1.21 -11.18 5.93
C PHE A 64 -0.40 -12.27 6.65
N GLU A 65 0.90 -12.08 6.79
CA GLU A 65 1.79 -13.01 7.51
C GLU A 65 1.35 -13.20 8.97
N GLY A 66 0.95 -12.11 9.64
CA GLY A 66 0.45 -12.16 11.02
C GLY A 66 -0.82 -13.01 11.17
N HIS A 67 -1.76 -12.92 10.22
CA HIS A 67 -2.96 -13.76 10.22
C HIS A 67 -2.65 -15.24 9.93
N GLU A 68 -1.72 -15.52 9.01
CA GLU A 68 -1.28 -16.90 8.71
C GLU A 68 -0.60 -17.56 9.93
N ALA A 69 0.29 -16.83 10.62
CA ALA A 69 0.95 -17.30 11.83
C ALA A 69 -0.02 -17.46 13.02
N GLY A 70 -1.00 -16.56 13.17
CA GLY A 70 -2.04 -16.64 14.19
C GLY A 70 -2.97 -17.85 14.01
N ALA A 71 -3.30 -18.18 12.75
CA ALA A 71 -4.07 -19.37 12.41
C ALA A 71 -3.32 -20.67 12.75
N ALA A 72 -2.00 -20.71 12.55
CA ALA A 72 -1.16 -21.86 12.88
C ALA A 72 -1.00 -22.10 14.39
N THR A 73 -1.09 -21.04 15.21
CA THR A 73 -0.88 -21.10 16.67
C THR A 73 -2.17 -21.19 17.48
N GLY A 74 -3.34 -21.04 16.85
CA GLY A 74 -4.65 -21.08 17.52
C GLY A 74 -4.91 -19.90 18.47
N ALA A 75 -4.07 -18.86 18.42
CA ALA A 75 -4.08 -17.73 19.36
C ALA A 75 -4.68 -16.43 18.79
N GLY A 76 -5.38 -16.49 17.64
CA GLY A 76 -5.95 -15.33 16.96
C GLY A 76 -7.45 -15.46 16.66
N ALA A 77 -7.99 -14.49 15.91
CA ALA A 77 -9.37 -14.45 15.42
C ALA A 77 -9.81 -15.81 14.82
N ALA A 78 -11.13 -16.02 14.71
CA ALA A 78 -11.75 -17.29 14.29
C ALA A 78 -10.92 -18.05 13.23
N PRO A 79 -10.60 -19.34 13.45
CA PRO A 79 -9.72 -20.09 12.56
C PRO A 79 -10.23 -20.06 11.11
N GLY A 80 -9.35 -19.67 10.19
CA GLY A 80 -9.64 -19.62 8.75
C GLY A 80 -10.07 -18.26 8.20
N THR A 81 -10.11 -17.21 9.02
CA THR A 81 -10.42 -15.84 8.54
C THR A 81 -9.14 -15.03 8.34
N GLY A 82 -8.78 -14.76 7.07
CA GLY A 82 -7.68 -13.86 6.70
C GLY A 82 -7.95 -12.40 7.07
N PRO A 83 -7.04 -11.47 6.71
CA PRO A 83 -7.23 -10.05 6.98
C PRO A 83 -8.52 -9.52 6.37
N THR A 84 -9.18 -8.58 7.04
CA THR A 84 -10.33 -7.87 6.48
C THR A 84 -9.88 -6.75 5.54
N LEU A 85 -10.81 -6.24 4.72
CA LEU A 85 -10.56 -5.04 3.89
C LEU A 85 -10.04 -3.88 4.75
N ALA A 86 -10.63 -3.69 5.92
CA ALA A 86 -10.26 -2.61 6.84
C ALA A 86 -8.84 -2.81 7.38
N ASP A 87 -8.44 -4.04 7.70
CA ASP A 87 -7.08 -4.34 8.17
C ASP A 87 -6.04 -4.02 7.10
N ALA A 88 -6.27 -4.49 5.86
CA ALA A 88 -5.37 -4.24 4.74
C ALA A 88 -5.31 -2.74 4.36
N ALA A 89 -6.47 -2.06 4.33
CA ALA A 89 -6.52 -0.63 4.00
C ALA A 89 -5.81 0.23 5.04
N ARG A 90 -6.02 -0.05 6.35
CA ARG A 90 -5.31 0.65 7.43
C ARG A 90 -3.81 0.37 7.39
N ALA A 91 -3.40 -0.87 7.12
CA ALA A 91 -1.99 -1.23 6.98
C ALA A 91 -1.32 -0.50 5.82
N MET A 92 -1.97 -0.44 4.65
CA MET A 92 -1.50 0.31 3.48
C MET A 92 -1.29 1.79 3.82
N ALA A 93 -2.29 2.44 4.40
CA ALA A 93 -2.19 3.84 4.79
C ALA A 93 -1.11 4.08 5.85
N HIS A 94 -1.04 3.21 6.87
CA HIS A 94 -0.04 3.33 7.92
C HIS A 94 1.38 3.15 7.39
N GLY A 95 1.63 2.12 6.58
CA GLY A 95 2.92 1.87 5.96
C GLY A 95 3.35 3.01 5.04
N ALA A 96 2.41 3.58 4.27
CA ALA A 96 2.69 4.76 3.44
C ALA A 96 3.07 5.98 4.29
N LEU A 97 2.37 6.24 5.40
CA LEU A 97 2.63 7.37 6.28
C LEU A 97 4.00 7.28 6.98
N ILE A 98 4.35 6.09 7.48
CA ILE A 98 5.65 5.85 8.13
C ILE A 98 6.80 5.88 7.11
N GLY A 99 6.54 5.37 5.90
CA GLY A 99 7.54 5.28 4.83
C GLY A 99 7.68 6.52 3.95
N ALA A 100 6.81 7.51 4.10
CA ALA A 100 6.70 8.66 3.22
C ALA A 100 8.06 9.36 3.00
N ARG A 101 8.42 9.60 1.74
CA ARG A 101 9.65 10.30 1.34
C ARG A 101 9.32 11.59 0.61
N GLY A 102 9.95 12.68 1.04
CA GLY A 102 9.75 14.00 0.43
C GLY A 102 8.29 14.47 0.42
N ASN A 103 8.03 15.48 -0.39
CA ASN A 103 6.70 16.07 -0.53
C ASN A 103 5.74 15.13 -1.29
N SER A 104 6.22 14.51 -2.37
CA SER A 104 5.42 13.60 -3.20
C SER A 104 4.97 12.36 -2.43
N GLY A 105 5.86 11.74 -1.65
CA GLY A 105 5.51 10.63 -0.76
C GLY A 105 4.53 11.03 0.34
N THR A 106 4.69 12.22 0.92
CA THR A 106 3.74 12.73 1.93
C THR A 106 2.34 12.91 1.35
N ILE A 107 2.22 13.52 0.17
CA ILE A 107 0.95 13.71 -0.53
C ILE A 107 0.30 12.35 -0.85
N LEU A 108 1.07 11.41 -1.39
CA LEU A 108 0.59 10.06 -1.67
C LEU A 108 0.10 9.37 -0.39
N ALA A 109 0.85 9.47 0.70
CA ALA A 109 0.46 8.87 1.98
C ALA A 109 -0.84 9.46 2.54
N GLN A 110 -1.06 10.77 2.40
CA GLN A 110 -2.33 11.40 2.79
C GLN A 110 -3.49 10.97 1.89
N LEU A 111 -3.27 10.82 0.58
CA LEU A 111 -4.26 10.27 -0.34
C LEU A 111 -4.67 8.85 0.09
N LEU A 112 -3.70 7.98 0.35
CA LEU A 112 -3.94 6.60 0.80
C LEU A 112 -4.64 6.56 2.15
N ARG A 113 -4.30 7.47 3.07
CA ARG A 113 -5.00 7.62 4.35
C ARG A 113 -6.47 8.00 4.15
N GLY A 114 -6.77 8.96 3.27
CA GLY A 114 -8.15 9.32 2.95
C GLY A 114 -8.94 8.17 2.34
N MET A 115 -8.32 7.39 1.44
CA MET A 115 -8.92 6.16 0.90
C MET A 115 -9.20 5.14 2.01
N ALA A 116 -8.24 4.92 2.90
CA ALA A 116 -8.36 3.95 3.98
C ALA A 116 -9.50 4.30 4.96
N GLN A 117 -9.73 5.58 5.25
CA GLN A 117 -10.85 6.01 6.10
C GLN A 117 -12.20 5.53 5.55
N VAL A 118 -12.44 5.73 4.25
CA VAL A 118 -13.66 5.26 3.59
C VAL A 118 -13.75 3.73 3.55
N LEU A 119 -12.65 3.05 3.18
CA LEU A 119 -12.62 1.60 3.04
C LEU A 119 -12.70 0.84 4.37
N ALA A 120 -12.22 1.46 5.45
CA ALA A 120 -12.24 0.90 6.79
C ALA A 120 -13.52 1.24 7.56
N GLY A 121 -14.38 2.11 7.01
CA GLY A 121 -15.60 2.59 7.67
C GLY A 121 -15.32 3.56 8.81
N ASP A 122 -14.16 4.22 8.81
CA ASP A 122 -13.81 5.25 9.78
C ASP A 122 -14.47 6.56 9.30
N GLU A 123 -15.56 7.01 9.94
CA GLU A 123 -16.29 8.24 9.54
C GLU A 123 -15.37 9.47 9.48
N ALA A 124 -15.63 10.33 8.48
CA ALA A 124 -14.99 11.64 8.30
C ALA A 124 -15.60 12.72 9.19
#